data_AF-A0A1G2MR51-F1
#
_entry.id   AF-A0A1G2MR51-F1
#
_cell.length_a   1.000
_cell.length_b   1.000
_cell.length_c   1.000
_cell.angle_alpha   90.00
_cell.angle_beta   90.00
_cell.angle_gamma   90.00
#
_symmetry.space_group_name_H-M   'P 1'
#
loop_
_entity.id
_entity.type
_entity.pdbx_description
1 polymer ?
#
loop_
_entity_poly.entity_id
_entity_poly.type
_entity_poly.pdbx_seq_one_letter_code
_entity_poly.pdbx_strand_id
1 'polypeptide(L)'
;MTFIGVATSFLMLSYGLSGQGTSSLQTTTIPMAPVADRSTEATTRFVDQNKREAMAKYLKEYFSDTPILADIAFCESTYRQLGMNGEVLRGNKDSDDIGVMQINLRYHGKQAEELGLDLQGLEGNLAYAKYLYQKQGVEPWRSSEKCWNQRNASKS
;
A
#
# COMPACT_ATOMS: atom_id res chain seq x y z
N MET A 1 5.91 -43.50 -41.26
CA MET A 1 5.74 -44.35 -40.06
C MET A 1 4.34 -44.15 -39.51
N THR A 2 3.51 -45.16 -39.69
CA THR A 2 2.14 -45.27 -39.20
C THR A 2 2.17 -45.51 -37.68
N PHE A 3 1.41 -44.75 -36.89
CA PHE A 3 1.03 -45.18 -35.55
C PHE A 3 -0.48 -45.07 -35.38
N ILE A 4 -1.01 -46.20 -34.94
CA ILE A 4 -2.39 -46.61 -34.80
C ILE A 4 -2.96 -45.96 -33.53
N GLY A 5 -4.18 -45.41 -33.63
CA GLY A 5 -4.94 -44.98 -32.46
C GLY A 5 -5.51 -46.17 -31.69
N VAL A 6 -5.65 -46.02 -30.38
CA VAL A 6 -6.60 -46.81 -29.60
C VAL A 6 -7.21 -45.92 -28.53
N ALA A 7 -8.52 -45.78 -28.60
CA ALA A 7 -9.38 -45.15 -27.61
C ALA A 7 -9.70 -46.14 -26.49
N THR A 8 -9.54 -45.74 -25.23
CA THR A 8 -10.00 -46.43 -24.02
C THR A 8 -10.10 -45.38 -22.91
N SER A 9 -11.07 -45.30 -22.01
CA SER A 9 -12.36 -45.94 -21.82
C SER A 9 -13.10 -45.03 -20.83
N PHE A 10 -14.35 -44.67 -21.12
CA PHE A 10 -15.27 -44.10 -20.13
C PHE A 10 -15.69 -45.21 -19.16
N LEU A 11 -15.44 -45.04 -17.87
CA LEU A 11 -15.98 -45.90 -16.82
C LEU A 11 -16.76 -45.02 -15.83
N MET A 12 -18.06 -44.92 -16.09
CA MET A 12 -19.06 -44.47 -15.12
C MET A 12 -19.31 -45.59 -14.13
N LEU A 13 -18.97 -45.38 -12.85
CA LEU A 13 -19.51 -46.18 -11.75
C LEU A 13 -20.43 -45.31 -10.90
N SER A 14 -21.73 -45.50 -11.12
CA SER A 14 -22.80 -45.06 -10.24
C SER A 14 -23.05 -46.12 -9.17
N TYR A 15 -22.91 -45.76 -7.90
CA TYR A 15 -23.65 -46.40 -6.80
C TYR A 15 -24.00 -45.34 -5.77
N GLY A 16 -25.31 -45.11 -5.59
CA GLY A 16 -25.83 -44.44 -4.41
C GLY A 16 -26.12 -45.47 -3.31
N LEU A 17 -26.10 -45.03 -2.06
CA LEU A 17 -27.08 -45.42 -1.04
C LEU A 17 -26.94 -44.50 0.20
N SER A 18 -28.10 -44.03 0.70
CA SER A 18 -28.49 -43.74 2.11
C SER A 18 -27.46 -43.05 3.04
N GLY A 19 -27.72 -41.90 3.65
CA GLY A 19 -28.95 -41.54 4.38
C GLY A 19 -28.77 -41.75 5.89
N GLN A 20 -28.57 -40.63 6.60
CA GLN A 20 -28.71 -40.39 8.05
C GLN A 20 -27.62 -40.91 9.03
N GLY A 21 -26.81 -39.97 9.51
CA GLY A 21 -26.13 -40.02 10.80
C GLY A 21 -26.13 -38.62 11.41
N THR A 22 -27.20 -38.26 12.13
CA THR A 22 -27.26 -37.01 12.90
C THR A 22 -26.48 -37.17 14.20
N SER A 23 -25.22 -36.74 14.22
CA SER A 23 -24.51 -36.49 15.46
C SER A 23 -24.84 -35.07 15.93
N SER A 24 -25.76 -34.99 16.88
CA SER A 24 -26.04 -33.78 17.66
C SER A 24 -24.79 -33.38 18.45
N LEU A 25 -23.98 -32.46 17.90
CA LEU A 25 -23.06 -31.67 18.70
C LEU A 25 -23.89 -30.68 19.51
N GLN A 26 -24.06 -30.96 20.81
CA GLN A 26 -24.50 -29.96 21.75
C GLN A 26 -23.38 -28.93 21.91
N THR A 27 -23.35 -27.96 21.01
CA THR A 27 -22.59 -26.73 21.20
C THR A 27 -23.35 -25.91 22.23
N THR A 28 -22.90 -25.96 23.47
CA THR A 28 -23.28 -25.01 24.51
C THR A 28 -23.00 -23.61 23.98
N THR A 29 -24.06 -22.89 23.59
CA THR A 29 -23.97 -21.51 23.14
C THR A 29 -23.75 -20.64 24.36
N ILE A 30 -22.49 -20.48 24.76
CA ILE A 30 -22.11 -19.31 25.58
C ILE A 30 -22.36 -18.11 24.66
N PRO A 31 -23.17 -17.11 25.06
CA PRO A 31 -23.27 -15.89 24.28
C PRO A 31 -21.88 -15.22 24.30
N MET A 32 -21.13 -15.44 23.21
CA MET A 32 -19.91 -14.71 22.92
C MET A 32 -20.33 -13.27 22.63
N ALA A 33 -20.40 -12.45 23.67
CA ALA A 33 -20.36 -11.01 23.49
C ALA A 33 -19.13 -10.68 22.62
N PRO A 34 -19.21 -9.74 21.66
CA PRO A 34 -18.05 -9.33 20.90
C PRO A 34 -17.05 -8.68 21.86
N VAL A 35 -16.03 -9.44 22.29
CA VAL A 35 -14.87 -8.90 22.97
C VAL A 35 -14.11 -8.12 21.91
N ALA A 36 -14.42 -6.82 21.79
CA ALA A 36 -13.64 -5.90 20.99
C ALA A 36 -12.20 -5.94 21.48
N ASP A 37 -11.32 -6.52 20.67
CA ASP A 37 -9.91 -6.71 20.95
C ASP A 37 -9.19 -5.36 20.94
N ARG A 38 -9.18 -4.72 22.11
CA ARG A 38 -8.52 -3.43 22.33
C ARG A 38 -6.99 -3.55 22.32
N SER A 39 -6.44 -4.76 22.42
CA SER A 39 -5.01 -5.03 22.48
C SER A 39 -4.32 -5.07 21.11
N THR A 40 -5.01 -5.52 20.07
CA THR A 40 -4.45 -5.50 18.70
C THR A 40 -4.37 -4.09 18.13
N GLU A 41 -5.35 -3.22 18.39
CA GLU A 41 -5.29 -1.82 17.95
C GLU A 41 -4.08 -1.06 18.51
N ALA A 42 -3.78 -1.22 19.81
CA ALA A 42 -2.65 -0.55 20.45
C ALA A 42 -1.31 -1.01 19.86
N THR A 43 -1.18 -2.32 19.61
CA THR A 43 0.03 -2.90 19.01
C THR A 43 0.21 -2.42 17.57
N THR A 44 -0.84 -2.41 16.75
CA THR A 44 -0.78 -1.92 15.37
C THR A 44 -0.41 -0.44 15.32
N ARG A 45 -0.96 0.40 16.21
CA ARG A 45 -0.60 1.83 16.28
C ARG A 45 0.86 2.05 16.65
N PHE A 46 1.39 1.30 17.62
CA PHE A 46 2.80 1.40 18.00
C PHE A 46 3.74 1.01 16.85
N VAL A 47 3.43 -0.08 16.13
CA VAL A 47 4.21 -0.51 14.96
C VAL A 47 4.14 0.51 13.83
N ASP A 48 2.95 1.04 13.52
CA ASP A 48 2.78 2.09 12.50
C ASP A 48 3.59 3.34 12.85
N GLN A 49 3.53 3.78 14.10
CA GLN A 49 4.29 4.94 14.55
C GLN A 49 5.80 4.74 14.40
N ASN A 50 6.35 3.61 14.86
CA ASN A 50 7.78 3.32 14.71
C ASN A 50 8.21 3.26 13.24
N LYS A 51 7.38 2.68 12.36
CA LYS A 51 7.64 2.68 10.91
C LYS A 51 7.66 4.09 10.33
N ARG A 52 6.73 4.95 10.75
CA ARG A 52 6.66 6.35 10.32
C ARG A 52 7.84 7.16 10.84
N GLU A 53 8.31 6.92 12.06
CA GLU A 53 9.50 7.57 12.62
C GLU A 53 10.77 7.16 11.86
N ALA A 54 10.92 5.86 11.55
CA ALA A 54 12.02 5.36 10.74
C ALA A 54 12.00 5.96 9.32
N MET A 55 10.82 5.98 8.68
CA MET A 55 10.65 6.60 7.36
C MET A 55 10.94 8.10 7.40
N ALA A 56 10.47 8.82 8.42
CA ALA A 56 10.75 10.24 8.59
C ALA A 56 12.24 10.53 8.66
N LYS A 57 13.00 9.72 9.40
CA LYS A 57 14.46 9.84 9.50
C LYS A 57 15.11 9.61 8.13
N TYR A 58 14.74 8.52 7.46
CA TYR A 58 15.26 8.17 6.13
C TYR A 58 15.00 9.29 5.10
N LEU A 59 13.78 9.81 5.04
CA LEU A 59 13.41 10.87 4.08
C LEU A 59 14.14 12.19 4.35
N LYS A 60 14.36 12.55 5.63
CA LYS A 60 15.15 13.74 5.98
C LYS A 60 16.61 13.62 5.54
N GLU A 61 17.16 12.41 5.60
CA GLU A 61 18.52 12.13 5.13
C GLU A 61 18.59 12.12 3.59
N TYR A 62 17.67 11.40 2.95
CA TYR A 62 17.57 11.29 1.49
C TYR A 62 17.35 12.65 0.81
N PHE A 63 16.51 13.51 1.39
CA PHE A 63 16.22 14.87 0.92
C PHE A 63 17.00 15.95 1.69
N SER A 64 18.18 15.63 2.24
CA SER A 64 18.98 16.60 2.99
C SER A 64 19.38 17.83 2.15
N ASP A 65 19.54 17.66 0.83
CA ASP A 65 19.79 18.73 -0.14
C ASP A 65 18.53 19.54 -0.49
N THR A 66 17.34 18.97 -0.26
CA THR A 66 16.04 19.54 -0.62
C THR A 66 15.00 19.31 0.49
N PRO A 67 15.19 19.86 1.71
CA PRO A 67 14.44 19.44 2.90
C PRO A 67 12.91 19.59 2.80
N ILE A 68 12.44 20.51 1.95
CA ILE A 68 11.02 20.71 1.67
C ILE A 68 10.33 19.44 1.14
N LEU A 69 11.04 18.56 0.42
CA LEU A 69 10.49 17.30 -0.07
C LEU A 69 10.17 16.32 1.08
N ALA A 70 10.94 16.37 2.17
CA ALA A 70 10.60 15.60 3.37
C ALA A 70 9.36 16.16 4.08
N ASP A 71 9.11 17.47 4.02
CA ASP A 71 7.88 18.04 4.58
C ASP A 71 6.66 17.76 3.68
N ILE A 72 6.84 17.78 2.35
CA ILE A 72 5.83 17.34 1.39
C ILE A 72 5.45 15.88 1.65
N ALA A 73 6.42 14.97 1.80
CA ALA A 73 6.16 13.55 2.10
C ALA A 73 5.30 13.36 3.36
N PHE A 74 5.49 14.20 4.39
CA PHE A 74 4.63 14.19 5.57
C PHE A 74 3.19 14.58 5.22
N CYS A 75 3.04 15.67 4.47
CA CYS A 75 1.73 16.22 4.12
C CYS A 75 0.96 15.32 3.16
N GLU A 76 1.65 14.61 2.28
CA GLU A 76 1.07 13.71 1.30
C GLU A 76 0.65 12.36 1.90
N SER A 77 1.52 11.72 2.67
CA SER A 77 1.30 10.33 3.12
C SER A 77 1.46 10.11 4.61
N THR A 78 1.90 11.14 5.33
CA THR A 78 2.37 11.03 6.72
C THR A 78 3.52 10.04 6.87
N TYR A 79 4.44 10.06 5.90
CA TYR A 79 5.60 9.18 5.80
C TYR A 79 5.26 7.70 5.57
N ARG A 80 4.26 7.41 4.72
CA ARG A 80 3.84 6.04 4.42
C ARG A 80 3.99 5.71 2.94
N GLN A 81 4.80 4.71 2.63
CA GLN A 81 4.82 4.10 1.30
C GLN A 81 3.70 3.08 1.11
N LEU A 82 3.34 2.37 2.19
CA LEU A 82 2.37 1.28 2.18
C LEU A 82 1.14 1.61 3.03
N GLY A 83 -0.01 1.07 2.65
CA GLY A 83 -1.22 1.04 3.44
C GLY A 83 -1.17 0.01 4.57
N MET A 84 -2.24 -0.05 5.37
CA MET A 84 -2.33 -1.00 6.50
C MET A 84 -2.35 -2.46 6.05
N ASN A 85 -2.81 -2.73 4.83
CA ASN A 85 -2.83 -4.05 4.20
C ASN A 85 -1.48 -4.45 3.58
N GLY A 86 -0.46 -3.57 3.61
CA GLY A 86 0.85 -3.82 3.01
C GLY A 86 0.93 -3.52 1.51
N GLU A 87 -0.16 -3.13 0.86
CA GLU A 87 -0.15 -2.65 -0.52
C GLU A 87 0.41 -1.23 -0.60
N VAL A 88 0.84 -0.80 -1.78
CA VAL A 88 1.30 0.58 -1.99
C VAL A 88 0.17 1.56 -1.68
N LEU A 89 0.50 2.60 -0.92
CA LEU A 89 -0.47 3.61 -0.51
C LEU A 89 -1.07 4.29 -1.74
N ARG A 90 -2.40 4.34 -1.78
CA ARG A 90 -3.19 5.02 -2.80
C ARG A 90 -3.85 6.25 -2.18
N GLY A 91 -3.97 7.33 -2.96
CA GLY A 91 -4.66 8.53 -2.51
C GLY A 91 -6.14 8.27 -2.23
N ASN A 92 -6.65 8.93 -1.19
CA ASN A 92 -8.06 8.81 -0.81
C ASN A 92 -9.00 9.53 -1.78
N LYS A 93 -8.50 10.59 -2.45
CA LYS A 93 -9.27 11.42 -3.38
C LYS A 93 -9.08 11.00 -4.83
N ASP A 94 -7.83 10.73 -5.23
CA ASP A 94 -7.48 10.14 -6.51
C ASP A 94 -6.63 8.89 -6.24
N SER A 95 -7.12 7.73 -6.67
CA SER A 95 -6.40 6.45 -6.50
C SER A 95 -5.14 6.37 -7.38
N ASP A 96 -4.99 7.28 -8.33
CA ASP A 96 -3.77 7.37 -9.14
C ASP A 96 -2.61 8.02 -8.36
N ASP A 97 -2.86 8.71 -7.24
CA ASP A 97 -1.81 9.22 -6.36
C ASP A 97 -1.16 8.07 -5.59
N ILE A 98 0.15 7.85 -5.77
CA ILE A 98 0.82 6.65 -5.27
C ILE A 98 2.00 6.91 -4.33
N GLY A 99 2.10 6.08 -3.31
CA GLY A 99 3.25 5.98 -2.42
C GLY A 99 3.45 7.19 -1.53
N VAL A 100 4.68 7.31 -1.01
CA VAL A 100 5.03 8.27 0.04
C VAL A 100 4.97 9.73 -0.43
N MET A 101 5.21 9.96 -1.72
CA MET A 101 5.14 11.28 -2.36
C MET A 101 3.81 11.55 -3.07
N GLN A 102 2.85 10.60 -3.01
CA GLN A 102 1.53 10.71 -3.66
C GLN A 102 1.60 11.21 -5.11
N ILE A 103 2.52 10.66 -5.90
CA ILE A 103 2.70 11.05 -7.31
C ILE A 103 1.57 10.47 -8.14
N ASN A 104 0.88 11.31 -8.91
CA ASN A 104 -0.24 10.87 -9.72
C ASN A 104 0.21 10.09 -10.98
N LEU A 105 -0.08 8.79 -11.02
CA LEU A 105 0.30 7.88 -12.12
C LEU A 105 -0.27 8.30 -13.47
N ARG A 106 -1.45 8.91 -13.52
CA ARG A 106 -2.10 9.33 -14.78
C ARG A 106 -1.26 10.36 -15.51
N TYR A 107 -0.65 11.29 -14.78
CA TYR A 107 0.16 12.37 -15.35
C TYR A 107 1.65 12.02 -15.46
N HIS A 108 2.14 11.16 -14.57
CA HIS A 108 3.58 10.96 -14.39
C HIS A 108 4.07 9.55 -14.70
N GLY A 109 3.18 8.56 -14.80
CA GLY A 109 3.53 7.15 -14.98
C GLY A 109 4.38 6.90 -16.23
N LYS A 110 3.94 7.40 -17.39
CA LYS A 110 4.68 7.25 -18.65
C LYS A 110 6.09 7.86 -18.58
N GLN A 111 6.21 9.07 -18.04
CA GLN A 111 7.51 9.73 -17.93
C GLN A 111 8.44 9.03 -16.95
N ALA A 112 7.90 8.46 -15.86
CA ALA A 112 8.67 7.67 -14.91
C ALA A 112 9.18 6.37 -15.53
N GLU A 113 8.34 5.68 -16.31
CA GLU A 113 8.74 4.48 -17.07
C GLU A 113 9.87 4.78 -18.06
N GLU A 114 9.77 5.88 -18.82
CA GLU A 114 10.82 6.34 -19.73
C GLU A 114 12.16 6.64 -19.03
N LEU A 115 12.11 7.04 -17.75
CA LEU A 115 13.28 7.26 -16.90
C LEU A 115 13.76 5.99 -16.18
N GLY A 116 13.06 4.86 -16.34
CA GLY A 116 13.37 3.61 -15.64
C GLY A 116 13.07 3.65 -14.13
N LEU A 117 12.13 4.50 -13.70
CA LEU A 117 11.77 4.69 -12.31
C LEU A 117 10.42 4.03 -11.98
N ASP A 118 10.43 3.03 -11.10
CA ASP A 118 9.20 2.41 -10.59
C ASP A 118 8.57 3.25 -9.47
N LEU A 119 7.44 3.91 -9.77
CA LEU A 119 6.72 4.74 -8.81
C LEU A 119 6.02 3.95 -7.70
N GLN A 120 5.86 2.64 -7.85
CA GLN A 120 5.29 1.77 -6.82
C GLN A 120 6.32 1.42 -5.74
N GLY A 121 7.60 1.36 -6.11
CA GLY A 121 8.73 1.20 -5.20
C GLY A 121 9.08 2.49 -4.48
N LEU A 122 9.66 2.37 -3.28
CA LEU A 122 10.09 3.54 -2.50
C LEU A 122 11.15 4.34 -3.26
N GLU A 123 12.21 3.69 -3.76
CA GLU A 123 13.33 4.37 -4.41
C GLU A 123 12.90 5.14 -5.67
N GLY A 124 12.09 4.52 -6.53
CA GLY A 124 11.60 5.18 -7.74
C GLY A 124 10.62 6.32 -7.43
N ASN A 125 9.75 6.16 -6.42
CA ASN A 125 8.86 7.23 -5.94
C ASN A 125 9.66 8.46 -5.47
N LEU A 126 10.72 8.26 -4.69
CA LEU A 126 11.57 9.35 -4.20
C LEU A 126 12.43 9.97 -5.29
N ALA A 127 13.05 9.17 -6.15
CA ALA A 127 13.86 9.65 -7.27
C ALA A 127 13.02 10.50 -8.24
N TYR A 128 11.80 10.05 -8.54
CA TYR A 128 10.90 10.80 -9.41
C TYR A 128 10.41 12.10 -8.74
N ALA A 129 10.20 12.12 -7.42
CA ALA A 129 9.90 13.36 -6.72
C ALA A 129 11.05 14.39 -6.80
N LYS A 130 12.32 13.95 -6.70
CA LYS A 130 13.47 14.84 -6.96
C LYS A 130 13.45 15.37 -8.39
N TYR A 131 13.17 14.51 -9.36
CA TYR A 131 13.06 14.90 -10.76
C TYR A 131 11.96 15.95 -10.98
N LEU A 132 10.76 15.73 -10.43
CA LEU A 132 9.66 16.69 -10.50
C LEU A 132 10.03 18.01 -9.87
N TYR A 133 10.63 17.99 -8.68
CA TYR A 133 11.05 19.20 -7.99
C TYR A 133 12.08 20.00 -8.78
N GLN A 134 13.05 19.35 -9.40
CA GLN A 134 14.03 20.02 -10.26
C GLN A 134 13.39 20.69 -11.48
N LYS A 135 12.26 20.16 -11.97
CA LYS A 135 11.59 20.68 -13.18
C LYS A 135 10.51 21.70 -12.87
N GLN A 136 9.80 21.54 -11.75
CA GLN A 136 8.54 22.24 -11.47
C GLN A 136 8.49 22.83 -10.06
N GLY A 137 9.54 22.66 -9.25
CA GLY A 137 9.52 23.04 -7.84
C GLY A 137 8.43 22.28 -7.08
N VAL A 138 7.63 23.01 -6.31
CA VAL A 138 6.59 22.45 -5.44
C VAL A 138 5.22 22.33 -6.10
N GLU A 139 5.06 22.82 -7.34
CA GLU A 139 3.76 22.88 -8.02
C GLU A 139 2.96 21.56 -8.05
N PRO A 140 3.59 20.37 -8.27
CA PRO A 140 2.86 19.10 -8.24
C PRO A 140 2.15 18.80 -6.91
N TRP A 141 2.61 19.39 -5.80
CA TRP A 141 2.10 19.20 -4.44
C TRP A 141 1.39 20.44 -3.89
N ARG A 142 0.91 21.32 -4.77
CA ARG A 142 0.24 22.55 -4.37
C ARG A 142 -1.05 22.31 -3.56
N SER A 143 -1.70 21.17 -3.75
CA SER A 143 -2.89 20.78 -2.98
C SER A 143 -2.62 20.69 -1.47
N SER A 144 -1.38 20.37 -1.07
CA SER A 144 -0.95 20.25 0.32
C SER A 144 -0.14 21.45 0.82
N GLU A 145 -0.12 22.55 0.05
CA GLU A 145 0.70 23.75 0.30
C GLU A 145 0.62 24.27 1.72
N LYS A 146 -0.60 24.41 2.23
CA LYS A 146 -0.83 24.90 3.59
C LYS A 146 -0.10 24.06 4.65
N CYS A 147 -0.02 22.75 4.45
CA CYS A 147 0.64 21.85 5.40
C CYS A 147 2.16 22.03 5.37
N TRP A 148 2.82 21.94 4.21
CA TRP A 148 4.27 22.00 4.17
C TRP A 148 4.82 23.42 4.40
N ASN A 149 4.08 24.48 4.04
CA ASN A 149 4.44 25.85 4.40
C ASN A 149 4.50 26.06 5.92
N GLN A 150 3.52 25.55 6.67
CA GLN A 150 3.51 25.65 8.13
C GLN A 150 4.70 24.92 8.77
N ARG A 151 5.04 23.75 8.24
CA ARG A 151 6.17 22.95 8.73
C ARG A 151 7.51 23.62 8.46
N ASN A 152 7.68 24.22 7.28
CA ASN A 152 8.87 25.00 6.95
C ASN A 152 9.01 26.23 7.88
N ALA A 153 7.92 26.97 8.11
CA ALA A 153 7.93 28.15 8.98
C ALA A 153 8.26 27.80 10.44
N SER A 154 7.81 26.65 10.95
CA SER A 154 8.09 26.21 12.33
C SER A 154 9.55 25.86 12.64
N LYS A 155 10.43 25.83 11.61
CA LYS A 155 11.85 25.52 11.73
C LYS A 155 12.76 26.75 11.64
N SER A 156 12.18 27.93 11.39
CA SER A 156 12.87 29.23 11.29
C SER A 156 12.89 29.94 12.64
#